data_AF-X1BHU9-F1
#
_entry.id   AF-X1BHU9-F1
#
_cell.length_a   1.000
_cell.length_b   1.000
_cell.length_c   1.000
_cell.angle_alpha   90.00
_cell.angle_beta   90.00
_cell.angle_gamma   90.00
#
_symmetry.space_group_name_H-M   'P 1'
#
loop_
_entity.id
_entity.type
_entity.pdbx_description
1 polymer ?
#
loop_
_entity_poly.entity_id
_entity_poly.type
_entity_poly.pdbx_seq_one_letter_code
_entity_poly.pdbx_strand_id
1 'polypeptide(L)'
;DVIFQLSPLGKIVYVSPTSVELYGYKPRDLIGKHLKKTTPISELPKALKALKSVLSGETISNLEINQIDTNGNIIPVEINVTPVRKGGKIVAVEGIMRDITERKRVVEEIKRAAKEWRTTFDSITDFVSIHDKDFRLIRVNKAFADALNMKPEELVGKTCYQVVHGTNEPMPSCPHMKTLETKKPAIEEFFAPRLGIYLEASTSPIFNDEGEVVASVHVARDITERKKMEQQLIVTDRLASIGELASGIAHELNNPLTSVIGFSELLLGKDIPDDVKEDLKVINREAKRTAGVVRNLLIFARQHPEEKQS
;
A
#
# COMPACT_ATOMS: atom_id res chain seq x y z
N ASP A 1 -37.32 -25.29 1.04
CA ASP A 1 -37.64 -25.14 2.46
C ASP A 1 -38.30 -26.40 3.03
N VAL A 2 -38.01 -26.72 4.28
CA VAL A 2 -38.61 -27.82 5.05
C VAL A 2 -39.65 -27.25 6.00
N ILE A 3 -40.87 -27.75 5.91
CA ILE A 3 -41.97 -27.40 6.82
C ILE A 3 -42.02 -28.49 7.89
N PHE A 4 -42.13 -28.11 9.15
CA PHE A 4 -42.23 -29.05 10.25
C PHE A 4 -43.25 -28.58 11.29
N GLN A 5 -43.76 -29.52 12.06
CA GLN A 5 -44.61 -29.24 13.21
C GLN A 5 -44.12 -30.04 14.42
N LEU A 6 -44.00 -29.37 15.56
CA LEU A 6 -43.64 -29.96 16.84
C LEU A 6 -44.83 -29.96 17.80
N SER A 7 -44.93 -30.99 18.63
CA SER A 7 -45.80 -31.00 19.79
C SER A 7 -45.22 -30.10 20.90
N PRO A 8 -46.02 -29.75 21.94
CA PRO A 8 -45.52 -28.99 23.09
C PRO A 8 -44.38 -29.68 23.86
N LEU A 9 -44.20 -30.99 23.67
CA LEU A 9 -43.10 -31.77 24.25
C LEU A 9 -41.88 -31.87 23.32
N GLY A 10 -41.83 -31.10 22.23
CA GLY A 10 -40.71 -31.10 21.29
C GLY A 10 -40.62 -32.35 20.40
N LYS A 11 -41.71 -33.12 20.27
CA LYS A 11 -41.78 -34.26 19.34
C LYS A 11 -42.23 -33.80 17.96
N ILE A 12 -41.60 -34.30 16.91
CA ILE A 12 -41.95 -34.01 15.51
C ILE A 12 -43.28 -34.70 15.19
N VAL A 13 -44.31 -33.91 14.91
CA VAL A 13 -45.66 -34.37 14.54
C VAL A 13 -45.79 -34.44 13.01
N TYR A 14 -45.17 -33.50 12.32
CA TYR A 14 -45.14 -33.44 10.87
C TYR A 14 -43.79 -32.91 10.39
N VAL A 15 -43.37 -33.38 9.22
CA VAL A 15 -42.25 -32.81 8.47
C VAL A 15 -42.50 -33.05 6.97
N SER A 16 -42.23 -32.05 6.14
CA SER A 16 -42.43 -32.14 4.70
C SER A 16 -41.45 -33.14 4.06
N PRO A 17 -41.79 -33.73 2.89
CA PRO A 17 -40.89 -34.64 2.16
C PRO A 17 -39.53 -34.02 1.78
N THR A 18 -39.46 -32.69 1.65
CA THR A 18 -38.21 -31.94 1.42
C THR A 18 -37.17 -32.13 2.54
N SER A 19 -37.54 -32.72 3.69
CA SER A 19 -36.59 -33.16 4.71
C SER A 19 -35.57 -34.20 4.22
N VAL A 20 -35.89 -34.95 3.17
CA VAL A 20 -34.96 -35.90 2.54
C VAL A 20 -33.82 -35.17 1.87
N GLU A 21 -34.10 -34.08 1.14
CA GLU A 21 -33.08 -33.28 0.47
C GLU A 21 -32.21 -32.53 1.48
N LEU A 22 -32.81 -32.00 2.55
CA LEU A 22 -32.09 -31.21 3.55
C LEU A 22 -31.25 -32.08 4.49
N TYR A 23 -31.82 -33.14 5.09
CA TYR A 23 -31.14 -33.92 6.14
C TYR A 23 -30.88 -35.39 5.76
N GLY A 24 -31.39 -35.86 4.62
CA GLY A 24 -31.38 -37.29 4.26
C GLY A 24 -32.38 -38.16 5.00
N TYR A 25 -33.14 -37.61 5.96
CA TYR A 25 -34.16 -38.38 6.69
C TYR A 25 -35.49 -38.40 5.95
N LYS A 26 -36.14 -39.58 5.86
CA LYS A 26 -37.53 -39.64 5.40
C LYS A 26 -38.46 -39.18 6.52
N PRO A 27 -39.63 -38.58 6.21
CA PRO A 27 -40.57 -38.14 7.25
C PRO A 27 -40.91 -39.22 8.28
N ARG A 28 -41.07 -40.48 7.85
CA ARG A 28 -41.35 -41.63 8.72
C ARG A 28 -40.25 -41.90 9.78
N ASP A 29 -39.01 -41.48 9.51
CA ASP A 29 -37.87 -41.68 10.41
C ASP A 29 -37.79 -40.58 11.49
N LEU A 30 -38.44 -39.43 11.23
CA LEU A 30 -38.47 -38.26 12.11
C LEU A 30 -39.76 -38.15 12.91
N ILE A 31 -40.91 -38.51 12.34
CA ILE A 31 -42.21 -38.41 13.01
C ILE A 31 -42.20 -39.23 14.31
N GLY A 32 -42.66 -38.61 15.39
CA GLY A 32 -42.68 -39.16 16.76
C GLY A 32 -41.34 -39.05 17.50
N LYS A 33 -40.23 -38.74 16.83
CA LYS A 33 -38.94 -38.47 17.47
C LYS A 33 -38.90 -37.06 18.06
N HIS A 34 -38.04 -36.87 19.05
CA HIS A 34 -37.80 -35.56 19.64
C HIS A 34 -36.87 -34.74 18.75
N LEU A 35 -37.01 -33.40 18.70
CA LEU A 35 -36.20 -32.48 17.88
C LEU A 35 -34.67 -32.67 18.03
N LYS A 36 -34.24 -33.20 19.18
CA LYS A 36 -32.85 -33.58 19.45
C LYS A 36 -32.27 -34.63 18.52
N LYS A 37 -33.11 -35.30 17.72
CA LYS A 37 -32.67 -36.26 16.70
C LYS A 37 -31.93 -35.55 15.57
N THR A 38 -32.31 -34.33 15.22
CA THR A 38 -31.71 -33.54 14.15
C THR A 38 -30.94 -32.34 14.67
N THR A 39 -31.15 -31.92 15.92
CA THR A 39 -30.44 -30.78 16.51
C THR A 39 -29.25 -31.23 17.36
N PRO A 40 -28.01 -30.81 17.06
CA PRO A 40 -26.83 -31.15 17.85
C PRO A 40 -26.92 -30.61 19.28
N ILE A 41 -26.24 -31.27 20.21
CA ILE A 41 -26.34 -31.01 21.66
C ILE A 41 -26.02 -29.55 22.00
N SER A 42 -25.04 -28.94 21.31
CA SER A 42 -24.66 -27.53 21.47
C SER A 42 -25.78 -26.54 21.15
N GLU A 43 -26.70 -26.90 20.24
CA GLU A 43 -27.82 -26.05 19.81
C GLU A 43 -29.12 -26.33 20.57
N LEU A 44 -29.20 -27.43 21.32
CA LEU A 44 -30.40 -27.81 22.08
C LEU A 44 -30.89 -26.72 23.04
N PRO A 45 -30.02 -26.03 23.82
CA PRO A 45 -30.50 -24.97 24.71
C PRO A 45 -31.21 -23.84 23.95
N LYS A 46 -30.68 -23.48 22.77
CA LYS A 46 -31.24 -22.44 21.91
C LYS A 46 -32.56 -22.88 21.29
N ALA A 47 -32.62 -24.11 20.77
CA ALA A 47 -33.84 -24.69 20.19
C ALA A 47 -34.96 -24.87 21.23
N LEU A 48 -34.63 -25.32 22.45
CA LEU A 48 -35.60 -25.48 23.55
C LEU A 48 -36.10 -24.14 24.07
N LYS A 49 -35.22 -23.13 24.16
CA LYS A 49 -35.62 -21.76 24.50
C LYS A 49 -36.60 -21.21 23.47
N ALA A 50 -36.29 -21.39 22.17
CA ALA A 50 -37.17 -20.98 21.09
C ALA A 50 -38.54 -21.69 21.16
N LEU A 51 -38.55 -23.01 21.37
CA LEU A 51 -39.77 -23.79 21.57
C LEU A 51 -40.61 -23.24 22.73
N LYS A 52 -39.98 -22.94 23.88
CA LYS A 52 -40.68 -22.39 25.06
C LYS A 52 -41.32 -21.02 24.77
N SER A 53 -40.59 -20.13 24.11
CA SER A 53 -41.08 -18.81 23.68
C SER A 53 -42.30 -18.92 22.76
N VAL A 54 -42.26 -19.83 21.77
CA VAL A 54 -43.39 -20.02 20.87
C VAL A 54 -44.58 -20.63 21.60
N LEU A 55 -44.35 -21.54 22.54
CA LEU A 55 -45.41 -22.10 23.39
C LEU A 55 -46.03 -21.09 24.37
N SER A 56 -45.38 -19.96 24.66
CA SER A 56 -46.00 -18.82 25.34
C SER A 56 -46.75 -17.87 24.41
N GLY A 57 -46.75 -18.14 23.09
CA GLY A 57 -47.49 -17.38 22.10
C GLY A 57 -46.67 -16.42 21.26
N GLU A 58 -45.34 -16.40 21.42
CA GLU A 58 -44.44 -15.59 20.59
C GLU A 58 -44.27 -16.21 19.19
N THR A 59 -43.90 -15.38 18.23
CA THR A 59 -43.41 -15.83 16.92
C THR A 59 -41.93 -15.52 16.84
N ILE A 60 -41.13 -16.46 16.35
CA ILE A 60 -39.68 -16.27 16.18
C ILE A 60 -39.39 -16.29 14.69
N SER A 61 -38.67 -15.26 14.23
CA SER A 61 -38.19 -15.14 12.87
C SER A 61 -36.66 -15.16 12.80
N ASN A 62 -36.12 -15.65 11.70
CA ASN A 62 -34.68 -15.70 11.36
C ASN A 62 -33.82 -16.38 12.44
N LEU A 63 -34.34 -17.42 13.09
CA LEU A 63 -33.56 -18.18 14.07
C LEU A 63 -32.53 -19.05 13.35
N GLU A 64 -31.28 -18.62 13.35
CA GLU A 64 -30.19 -19.44 12.83
C GLU A 64 -29.74 -20.48 13.86
N ILE A 65 -29.84 -21.77 13.55
CA ILE A 65 -29.25 -22.87 14.34
C ILE A 65 -28.58 -23.87 13.41
N ASN A 66 -27.80 -24.77 13.98
CA ASN A 66 -27.27 -25.91 13.25
C ASN A 66 -28.20 -27.12 13.43
N GLN A 67 -28.37 -27.89 12.37
CA GLN A 67 -28.96 -29.23 12.38
C GLN A 67 -27.88 -30.23 11.93
N ILE A 68 -28.17 -31.51 12.08
CA ILE A 68 -27.35 -32.61 11.62
C ILE A 68 -28.13 -33.50 10.66
N ASP A 69 -27.48 -33.93 9.58
CA ASP A 69 -28.03 -34.90 8.64
C ASP A 69 -27.93 -36.35 9.17
N THR A 70 -28.30 -37.30 8.32
CA THR A 70 -28.17 -38.75 8.60
C THR A 70 -26.72 -39.22 8.80
N ASN A 71 -25.74 -38.49 8.27
CA ASN A 71 -24.31 -38.80 8.36
C ASN A 71 -23.61 -38.05 9.49
N GLY A 72 -24.30 -37.13 10.17
CA GLY A 72 -23.75 -36.28 11.23
C GLY A 72 -23.12 -34.97 10.73
N ASN A 73 -23.24 -34.64 9.43
CA ASN A 73 -22.77 -33.37 8.90
C ASN A 73 -23.63 -32.22 9.43
N ILE A 74 -22.98 -31.10 9.75
CA ILE A 74 -23.64 -29.90 10.23
C ILE A 74 -24.27 -29.16 9.05
N ILE A 75 -25.56 -28.86 9.16
CA ILE A 75 -26.31 -28.03 8.20
C ILE A 75 -26.78 -26.78 8.94
N PRO A 76 -26.23 -25.61 8.63
CA PRO A 76 -26.76 -24.37 9.16
C PRO A 76 -28.12 -24.07 8.52
N VAL A 77 -29.09 -23.74 9.34
CA VAL A 77 -30.48 -23.49 8.93
C VAL A 77 -31.00 -22.20 9.53
N GLU A 78 -31.84 -21.51 8.78
CA GLU A 78 -32.66 -20.40 9.26
C GLU A 78 -34.08 -20.90 9.49
N ILE A 79 -34.61 -20.65 10.69
CA ILE A 79 -35.91 -21.17 11.13
C ILE A 79 -36.84 -20.02 11.47
N ASN A 80 -38.06 -20.09 10.93
CA ASN A 80 -39.19 -19.27 11.35
C ASN A 80 -40.21 -20.19 12.01
N VAL A 81 -40.67 -19.86 13.22
CA VAL A 81 -41.62 -20.70 13.99
C VAL A 81 -42.76 -19.87 14.58
N THR A 82 -43.96 -20.39 14.46
CA THR A 82 -45.22 -19.79 14.91
C THR A 82 -46.04 -20.78 15.76
N PRO A 83 -46.87 -20.27 16.69
CA PRO A 83 -47.73 -21.13 17.50
C PRO A 83 -49.01 -21.51 16.73
N VAL A 84 -49.39 -22.78 16.80
CA VAL A 84 -50.65 -23.28 16.25
C VAL A 84 -51.69 -23.36 17.36
N ARG A 85 -52.83 -22.67 17.18
CA ARG A 85 -53.91 -22.61 18.18
C ARG A 85 -55.14 -23.39 17.73
N LYS A 86 -55.75 -24.14 18.66
CA LYS A 86 -57.05 -24.81 18.50
C LYS A 86 -57.92 -24.52 19.71
N GLY A 87 -59.08 -23.91 19.51
CA GLY A 87 -59.98 -23.52 20.62
C GLY A 87 -59.32 -22.57 21.63
N GLY A 88 -58.48 -21.64 21.17
CA GLY A 88 -57.77 -20.68 22.02
C GLY A 88 -56.53 -21.21 22.75
N LYS A 89 -56.26 -22.52 22.70
CA LYS A 89 -55.07 -23.14 23.32
C LYS A 89 -54.00 -23.42 22.27
N ILE A 90 -52.73 -23.21 22.61
CA ILE A 90 -51.60 -23.59 21.76
C ILE A 90 -51.45 -25.11 21.81
N VAL A 91 -51.56 -25.78 20.66
CA VAL A 91 -51.56 -27.24 20.55
C VAL A 91 -50.34 -27.79 19.81
N ALA A 92 -49.64 -26.94 19.06
CA ALA A 92 -48.43 -27.30 18.34
C ALA A 92 -47.61 -26.04 18.00
N VAL A 93 -46.38 -26.26 17.55
CA VAL A 93 -45.52 -25.24 16.94
C VAL A 93 -45.29 -25.62 15.50
N GLU A 94 -45.59 -24.73 14.58
CA GLU A 94 -45.29 -24.90 13.15
C GLU A 94 -44.04 -24.08 12.81
N GLY A 95 -43.20 -24.62 11.95
CA GLY A 95 -42.00 -23.94 11.51
C GLY A 95 -41.62 -24.24 10.08
N ILE A 96 -40.94 -23.26 9.49
CA ILE A 96 -40.30 -23.37 8.18
C ILE A 96 -38.81 -23.24 8.41
N MET A 97 -38.06 -24.12 7.78
CA MET A 97 -36.63 -24.24 7.91
C MET A 97 -35.99 -24.19 6.53
N ARG A 98 -35.05 -23.26 6.37
CA ARG A 98 -34.32 -23.04 5.12
C ARG A 98 -32.84 -23.34 5.33
N ASP A 99 -32.25 -24.06 4.38
CA ASP A 99 -30.81 -24.24 4.31
C ASP A 99 -30.13 -22.89 4.01
N ILE A 100 -29.17 -22.51 4.84
CA ILE A 100 -28.36 -21.30 4.64
C ILE A 100 -26.88 -21.59 4.42
N THR A 101 -26.53 -22.84 4.08
CA THR A 101 -25.15 -23.28 3.81
C THR A 101 -24.52 -22.43 2.72
N GLU A 102 -25.18 -22.32 1.56
CA GLU A 102 -24.65 -21.57 0.42
C GLU A 102 -24.53 -20.07 0.74
N ARG A 103 -25.53 -19.50 1.42
CA ARG A 103 -25.50 -18.12 1.88
C ARG A 103 -24.30 -17.86 2.80
N LYS A 104 -24.06 -18.74 3.78
CA LYS A 104 -22.92 -18.62 4.70
C LYS A 104 -21.58 -18.81 3.98
N ARG A 105 -21.49 -19.76 3.04
CA ARG A 105 -20.29 -20.00 2.23
C ARG A 105 -19.92 -18.75 1.44
N VAL A 106 -20.87 -18.15 0.71
CA VAL A 106 -20.64 -16.92 -0.06
C VAL A 106 -20.22 -15.76 0.83
N VAL A 107 -20.86 -15.58 2.00
CA VAL A 107 -20.48 -14.53 2.95
C VAL A 107 -19.05 -14.72 3.46
N GLU A 108 -18.66 -15.94 3.81
CA GLU A 108 -17.29 -16.22 4.27
C GLU A 108 -16.26 -16.09 3.14
N GLU A 109 -16.61 -16.46 1.90
CA GLU A 109 -15.76 -16.25 0.72
C GLU A 109 -15.53 -14.76 0.47
N ILE A 110 -16.57 -13.93 0.54
CA ILE A 110 -16.44 -12.47 0.43
C ILE A 110 -15.56 -11.90 1.55
N LYS A 111 -15.75 -12.34 2.80
CA LYS A 111 -14.91 -11.90 3.93
C LYS A 111 -13.45 -12.31 3.74
N ARG A 112 -13.20 -13.54 3.29
CA ARG A 112 -11.85 -14.04 3.03
C ARG A 112 -11.19 -13.24 1.91
N ALA A 113 -11.89 -13.05 0.79
CA ALA A 113 -11.40 -12.24 -0.34
C ALA A 113 -11.11 -10.79 0.07
N ALA A 114 -11.99 -10.16 0.86
CA ALA A 114 -11.78 -8.81 1.38
C ALA A 114 -10.56 -8.73 2.30
N LYS A 115 -10.34 -9.74 3.15
CA LYS A 115 -9.17 -9.84 4.02
C LYS A 115 -7.88 -10.03 3.23
N GLU A 116 -7.87 -10.97 2.28
CA GLU A 116 -6.71 -11.23 1.40
C GLU A 116 -6.34 -10.00 0.57
N TRP A 117 -7.34 -9.33 -0.01
CA TRP A 117 -7.15 -8.07 -0.72
C TRP A 117 -6.52 -7.01 0.17
N ARG A 118 -7.06 -6.80 1.39
CA ARG A 118 -6.54 -5.80 2.33
C ARG A 118 -5.11 -6.13 2.76
N THR A 119 -4.84 -7.38 3.12
CA THR A 119 -3.49 -7.82 3.53
C THR A 119 -2.48 -7.62 2.40
N THR A 120 -2.85 -7.95 1.16
CA THR A 120 -1.98 -7.75 0.00
C THR A 120 -1.70 -6.26 -0.21
N PHE A 121 -2.76 -5.45 -0.23
CA PHE A 121 -2.67 -4.01 -0.41
C PHE A 121 -1.82 -3.32 0.68
N ASP A 122 -2.01 -3.70 1.95
CA ASP A 122 -1.28 -3.14 3.11
C ASP A 122 0.15 -3.68 3.23
N SER A 123 0.50 -4.77 2.54
CA SER A 123 1.86 -5.33 2.54
C SER A 123 2.81 -4.65 1.56
N ILE A 124 2.28 -3.86 0.62
CA ILE A 124 3.09 -3.11 -0.36
C ILE A 124 3.83 -1.98 0.36
N THR A 125 5.14 -1.89 0.13
CA THR A 125 6.02 -0.87 0.73
C THR A 125 5.94 0.47 0.02
N ASP A 126 5.70 0.46 -1.29
CA ASP A 126 5.38 1.67 -2.05
C ASP A 126 4.05 2.26 -1.54
N PHE A 127 3.90 3.57 -1.65
CA PHE A 127 2.68 4.23 -1.22
C PHE A 127 1.61 4.01 -2.28
N VAL A 128 0.51 3.36 -1.90
CA VAL A 128 -0.58 3.06 -2.83
C VAL A 128 -1.84 3.77 -2.38
N SER A 129 -2.48 4.48 -3.31
CA SER A 129 -3.73 5.18 -3.06
C SER A 129 -4.64 5.16 -4.27
N ILE A 130 -5.93 5.41 -4.05
CA ILE A 130 -6.95 5.53 -5.10
C ILE A 130 -7.59 6.90 -4.92
N HIS A 131 -7.60 7.71 -5.98
CA HIS A 131 -8.15 9.07 -5.94
C HIS A 131 -9.33 9.19 -6.89
N ASP A 132 -10.39 9.88 -6.49
CA ASP A 132 -11.49 10.25 -7.40
C ASP A 132 -11.10 11.42 -8.32
N LYS A 133 -12.01 11.79 -9.22
CA LYS A 133 -11.84 12.93 -10.14
C LYS A 133 -11.66 14.29 -9.44
N ASP A 134 -12.10 14.41 -8.19
CA ASP A 134 -12.04 15.61 -7.37
C ASP A 134 -10.84 15.56 -6.40
N PHE A 135 -9.84 14.72 -6.73
CA PHE A 135 -8.57 14.54 -6.00
C PHE A 135 -8.73 13.95 -4.60
N ARG A 136 -9.92 13.47 -4.23
CA ARG A 136 -10.16 12.93 -2.89
C ARG A 136 -9.64 11.50 -2.80
N LEU A 137 -8.98 11.20 -1.69
CA LEU A 137 -8.52 9.87 -1.36
C LEU A 137 -9.74 8.96 -1.13
N ILE A 138 -9.98 8.00 -2.01
CA ILE A 138 -10.97 6.94 -1.83
C ILE A 138 -10.41 5.85 -0.91
N ARG A 139 -9.11 5.56 -1.07
CA ARG A 139 -8.40 4.55 -0.30
C ARG A 139 -6.89 4.81 -0.30
N VAL A 140 -6.24 4.39 0.77
CA VAL A 140 -4.78 4.44 0.94
C VAL A 140 -4.33 3.14 1.61
N ASN A 141 -3.15 2.63 1.24
CA ASN A 141 -2.56 1.50 1.93
C ASN A 141 -1.89 1.93 3.24
N LYS A 142 -1.50 0.94 4.04
CA LYS A 142 -0.78 1.16 5.29
C LYS A 142 0.50 1.99 5.10
N ALA A 143 1.32 1.71 4.08
CA ALA A 143 2.57 2.44 3.86
C ALA A 143 2.35 3.95 3.62
N PHE A 144 1.35 4.32 2.80
CA PHE A 144 0.96 5.71 2.59
C PHE A 144 0.53 6.38 3.91
N ALA A 145 -0.29 5.70 4.70
CA ALA A 145 -0.82 6.23 5.95
C ALA A 145 0.28 6.41 7.02
N ASP A 146 1.16 5.42 7.15
CA ASP A 146 2.30 5.43 8.08
C ASP A 146 3.26 6.58 7.74
N ALA A 147 3.54 6.84 6.46
CA ALA A 147 4.40 7.95 6.03
C ALA A 147 3.88 9.34 6.49
N LEU A 148 2.57 9.46 6.68
CA LEU A 148 1.91 10.69 7.15
C LEU A 148 1.64 10.69 8.66
N ASN A 149 1.98 9.61 9.36
CA ASN A 149 1.63 9.37 10.77
C ASN A 149 0.12 9.51 11.03
N MET A 150 -0.71 8.98 10.13
CA MET A 150 -2.17 9.04 10.19
C MET A 150 -2.79 7.66 10.02
N LYS A 151 -4.05 7.50 10.41
CA LYS A 151 -4.81 6.29 10.10
C LYS A 151 -5.43 6.37 8.70
N PRO A 152 -5.56 5.26 7.96
CA PRO A 152 -6.20 5.25 6.65
C PRO A 152 -7.59 5.90 6.65
N GLU A 153 -8.39 5.68 7.70
CA GLU A 153 -9.75 6.22 7.82
C GLU A 153 -9.78 7.76 7.98
N GLU A 154 -8.70 8.37 8.48
CA GLU A 154 -8.57 9.82 8.62
C GLU A 154 -8.12 10.51 7.32
N LEU A 155 -7.68 9.72 6.34
CA LEU A 155 -7.21 10.19 5.04
C LEU A 155 -8.31 10.14 3.99
N VAL A 156 -9.21 9.16 4.08
CA VAL A 156 -10.34 9.02 3.14
C VAL A 156 -11.17 10.31 3.10
N GLY A 157 -11.47 10.78 1.89
CA GLY A 157 -12.24 12.00 1.61
C GLY A 157 -11.43 13.30 1.58
N LYS A 158 -10.20 13.32 2.10
CA LYS A 158 -9.28 14.47 1.97
C LYS A 158 -8.66 14.50 0.58
N THR A 159 -8.23 15.67 0.13
CA THR A 159 -7.56 15.78 -1.17
C THR A 159 -6.08 15.42 -1.10
N CYS A 160 -5.58 14.73 -2.13
CA CYS A 160 -4.19 14.26 -2.16
C CYS A 160 -3.19 15.41 -2.03
N TYR A 161 -3.47 16.56 -2.66
CA TYR A 161 -2.54 17.69 -2.67
C TYR A 161 -2.44 18.40 -1.30
N GLN A 162 -3.52 18.44 -0.51
CA GLN A 162 -3.47 18.94 0.86
C GLN A 162 -2.66 18.02 1.77
N VAL A 163 -2.86 16.72 1.62
CA VAL A 163 -2.23 15.71 2.46
C VAL A 163 -0.75 15.57 2.12
N VAL A 164 -0.41 15.41 0.84
CA VAL A 164 0.95 15.10 0.37
C VAL A 164 1.80 16.36 0.19
N HIS A 165 1.25 17.40 -0.43
CA HIS A 165 2.00 18.61 -0.78
C HIS A 165 1.76 19.79 0.18
N GLY A 166 0.71 19.74 1.01
CA GLY A 166 0.33 20.86 1.88
C GLY A 166 -0.20 22.08 1.10
N THR A 167 -0.66 21.88 -0.14
CA THR A 167 -1.18 22.94 -1.01
C THR A 167 -2.71 22.96 -0.99
N ASN A 168 -3.32 24.02 -1.53
CA ASN A 168 -4.77 24.13 -1.70
C ASN A 168 -5.26 23.71 -3.09
N GLU A 169 -4.33 23.44 -4.01
CA GLU A 169 -4.58 23.04 -5.38
C GLU A 169 -3.54 22.01 -5.85
N PRO A 170 -3.86 21.20 -6.89
CA PRO A 170 -2.92 20.26 -7.48
C PRO A 170 -1.68 20.97 -8.05
N MET A 171 -0.52 20.30 -7.99
CA MET A 171 0.69 20.80 -8.62
C MET A 171 0.55 20.84 -10.16
N PRO A 172 1.22 21.77 -10.88
CA PRO A 172 1.10 21.87 -12.34
C PRO A 172 1.46 20.59 -13.11
N SER A 173 2.44 19.81 -12.61
CA SER A 173 2.82 18.52 -13.18
C SER A 173 2.15 17.34 -12.46
N CYS A 174 0.93 17.50 -11.97
CA CYS A 174 0.24 16.43 -11.25
C CYS A 174 -0.01 15.21 -12.16
N PRO A 175 0.50 14.02 -11.84
CA PRO A 175 0.26 12.83 -12.65
C PRO A 175 -1.21 12.39 -12.58
N HIS A 176 -1.98 12.76 -11.54
CA HIS A 176 -3.42 12.53 -11.49
C HIS A 176 -4.14 13.25 -12.62
N MET A 177 -3.89 14.56 -12.75
CA MET A 177 -4.50 15.39 -13.79
C MET A 177 -4.18 14.87 -15.18
N LYS A 178 -2.91 14.57 -15.45
CA LYS A 178 -2.49 13.99 -16.73
C LYS A 178 -3.25 12.70 -17.06
N THR A 179 -3.43 11.83 -16.07
CA THR A 179 -4.18 10.58 -16.26
C THR A 179 -5.67 10.81 -16.49
N LEU A 180 -6.30 11.75 -15.79
CA LEU A 180 -7.71 12.10 -16.01
C LEU A 180 -7.93 12.71 -17.40
N GLU A 181 -7.04 13.59 -17.84
CA GLU A 181 -7.12 14.29 -19.13
C GLU A 181 -6.84 13.35 -20.32
N THR A 182 -5.77 12.56 -20.23
CA THR A 182 -5.31 11.71 -21.33
C THR A 182 -5.99 10.34 -21.37
N LYS A 183 -6.64 9.94 -20.26
CA LYS A 183 -7.17 8.58 -20.03
C LYS A 183 -6.11 7.47 -20.18
N LYS A 184 -4.84 7.80 -19.97
CA LYS A 184 -3.69 6.90 -20.07
C LYS A 184 -2.86 6.97 -18.79
N PRO A 185 -2.03 5.95 -18.48
CA PRO A 185 -1.10 6.04 -17.37
C PRO A 185 -0.12 7.20 -17.52
N ALA A 186 0.23 7.83 -16.40
CA ALA A 186 1.22 8.91 -16.33
C ALA A 186 2.22 8.62 -15.20
N ILE A 187 3.47 9.06 -15.39
CA ILE A 187 4.54 8.91 -14.41
C ILE A 187 5.22 10.25 -14.25
N GLU A 188 5.40 10.70 -13.00
CA GLU A 188 6.08 11.95 -12.68
C GLU A 188 6.99 11.77 -11.48
N GLU A 189 8.18 12.36 -11.54
CA GLU A 189 9.07 12.48 -10.39
C GLU A 189 8.94 13.87 -9.77
N PHE A 190 8.81 13.94 -8.45
CA PHE A 190 8.76 15.22 -7.74
C PHE A 190 9.29 15.09 -6.31
N PHE A 191 9.72 16.22 -5.76
CA PHE A 191 10.03 16.31 -4.34
C PHE A 191 8.74 16.53 -3.54
N ALA A 192 8.50 15.74 -2.49
CA ALA A 192 7.36 15.87 -1.60
C ALA A 192 7.77 16.58 -0.31
N PRO A 193 7.57 17.92 -0.18
CA PRO A 193 8.20 18.71 0.88
C PRO A 193 7.76 18.30 2.29
N ARG A 194 6.50 17.90 2.44
CA ARG A 194 5.94 17.46 3.72
C ARG A 194 6.54 16.15 4.22
N LEU A 195 6.98 15.30 3.30
CA LEU A 195 7.59 14.00 3.59
C LEU A 195 9.12 14.08 3.60
N GLY A 196 9.71 15.11 2.98
CA GLY A 196 11.16 15.27 2.90
C GLY A 196 11.87 14.29 1.97
N ILE A 197 11.14 13.71 1.00
CA ILE A 197 11.62 12.65 0.11
C ILE A 197 11.30 12.96 -1.35
N TYR A 198 12.05 12.33 -2.26
CA TYR A 198 11.72 12.31 -3.68
C TYR A 198 10.82 11.13 -3.99
N LEU A 199 9.74 11.38 -4.73
CA LEU A 199 8.79 10.36 -5.14
C LEU A 199 8.77 10.24 -6.67
N GLU A 200 8.70 9.00 -7.15
CA GLU A 200 8.26 8.65 -8.49
C GLU A 200 6.82 8.14 -8.38
N ALA A 201 5.86 8.90 -8.88
CA ALA A 201 4.45 8.56 -8.81
C ALA A 201 3.93 8.12 -10.18
N SER A 202 3.47 6.87 -10.25
CA SER A 202 2.76 6.30 -11.38
C SER A 202 1.26 6.31 -11.11
N THR A 203 0.48 6.80 -12.06
CA THR A 203 -0.98 6.84 -11.98
C THR A 203 -1.60 6.04 -13.12
N SER A 204 -2.69 5.33 -12.86
CA SER A 204 -3.41 4.51 -13.85
C SER A 204 -4.93 4.73 -13.73
N PRO A 205 -5.64 4.97 -14.85
CA PRO A 205 -7.06 5.29 -14.82
C PRO A 205 -7.91 4.07 -14.44
N ILE A 206 -8.96 4.29 -13.66
CA ILE A 206 -10.03 3.33 -13.39
C ILE A 206 -11.26 3.79 -14.17
N PHE A 207 -11.82 2.89 -14.97
CA PHE A 207 -12.98 3.15 -15.81
C PHE A 207 -14.26 2.57 -15.19
N ASN A 208 -15.40 3.22 -15.42
CA ASN A 208 -16.73 2.61 -15.24
C ASN A 208 -17.12 1.77 -16.46
N ASP A 209 -18.30 1.16 -16.40
CA ASP A 209 -18.86 0.33 -17.46
C ASP A 209 -19.14 1.14 -18.75
N GLU A 210 -19.29 2.46 -18.65
CA GLU A 210 -19.46 3.39 -19.78
C GLU A 210 -18.14 3.84 -20.43
N GLY A 211 -16.98 3.43 -19.90
CA GLY A 211 -15.66 3.81 -20.45
C GLY A 211 -15.18 5.21 -20.06
N GLU A 212 -15.77 5.81 -19.05
CA GLU A 212 -15.36 7.08 -18.44
C GLU A 212 -14.40 6.84 -17.26
N VAL A 213 -13.43 7.74 -17.10
CA VAL A 213 -12.48 7.66 -15.97
C VAL A 213 -13.18 8.18 -14.71
N VAL A 214 -13.37 7.31 -13.72
CA VAL A 214 -14.03 7.64 -12.44
C VAL A 214 -13.05 7.84 -11.29
N ALA A 215 -11.86 7.26 -11.41
CA ALA A 215 -10.81 7.34 -10.41
C ALA A 215 -9.46 7.01 -11.06
N SER A 216 -8.38 7.09 -10.29
CA SER A 216 -7.10 6.52 -10.68
C SER A 216 -6.40 5.85 -9.49
N VAL A 217 -5.63 4.81 -9.78
CA VAL A 217 -4.70 4.17 -8.84
C VAL A 217 -3.37 4.90 -8.91
N HIS A 218 -2.80 5.19 -7.76
CA HIS A 218 -1.51 5.84 -7.57
C HIS A 218 -0.57 4.85 -6.90
N VAL A 219 0.62 4.70 -7.44
CA VAL A 219 1.75 4.01 -6.81
C VAL A 219 2.90 5.00 -6.78
N ALA A 220 3.27 5.46 -5.58
CA ALA A 220 4.39 6.37 -5.38
C ALA A 220 5.52 5.67 -4.65
N ARG A 221 6.68 5.63 -5.31
CA ARG A 221 7.91 5.02 -4.80
C ARG A 221 8.85 6.09 -4.28
N ASP A 222 9.44 5.85 -3.11
CA ASP A 222 10.55 6.65 -2.62
C ASP A 222 11.81 6.38 -3.45
N ILE A 223 12.29 7.41 -4.14
CA ILE A 223 13.48 7.40 -4.99
C ILE A 223 14.61 8.28 -4.42
N THR A 224 14.53 8.63 -3.13
CA THR A 224 15.49 9.54 -2.49
C THR A 224 16.92 9.04 -2.57
N GLU A 225 17.14 7.75 -2.30
CA GLU A 225 18.47 7.14 -2.40
C GLU A 225 18.97 7.12 -3.84
N ARG A 226 18.09 6.83 -4.82
CA ARG A 226 18.41 6.93 -6.25
C ARG A 226 18.87 8.34 -6.61
N LYS A 227 18.14 9.37 -6.17
CA LYS A 227 18.49 10.79 -6.43
C LYS A 227 19.80 11.21 -5.78
N LYS A 228 20.09 10.74 -4.56
CA LYS A 228 21.39 11.01 -3.90
C LYS A 228 22.55 10.40 -4.68
N MET A 229 22.41 9.16 -5.13
CA MET A 229 23.43 8.48 -5.95
C MET A 229 23.64 9.17 -7.29
N GLU A 230 22.56 9.57 -7.98
CA GLU A 230 22.63 10.33 -9.25
C GLU A 230 23.40 11.65 -9.06
N GLN A 231 23.11 12.41 -8.00
CA GLN A 231 23.82 13.66 -7.71
C GLN A 231 25.30 13.44 -7.37
N GLN A 232 25.61 12.39 -6.61
CA GLN A 232 26.99 12.06 -6.27
C GLN A 232 27.79 11.71 -7.53
N LEU A 233 27.21 10.95 -8.47
CA LEU A 233 27.84 10.65 -9.75
C LEU A 233 28.11 11.91 -10.57
N ILE A 234 27.15 12.84 -10.66
CA ILE A 234 27.33 14.11 -11.38
C ILE A 234 28.47 14.94 -10.77
N VAL A 235 28.57 14.97 -9.44
CA VAL A 235 29.66 15.68 -8.74
C VAL A 235 31.00 15.01 -9.02
N THR A 236 31.07 13.68 -8.95
CA THR A 236 32.30 12.92 -9.24
C THR A 236 32.75 13.10 -10.69
N ASP A 237 31.85 13.02 -11.66
CA ASP A 237 32.14 13.21 -13.10
C ASP A 237 32.69 14.62 -13.40
N ARG A 238 32.07 15.65 -12.79
CA ARG A 238 32.57 17.03 -12.86
C ARG A 238 33.96 17.18 -12.25
N LEU A 239 34.21 16.56 -11.10
CA LEU A 239 35.51 16.63 -10.44
C LEU A 239 36.61 15.91 -11.25
N ALA A 240 36.30 14.76 -11.84
CA ALA A 240 37.21 14.05 -12.73
C ALA A 240 37.59 14.91 -13.96
N SER A 241 36.58 15.51 -14.61
CA SER A 241 36.79 16.42 -15.74
C SER A 241 37.66 17.64 -15.39
N ILE A 242 37.45 18.24 -14.21
CA ILE A 242 38.30 19.33 -13.71
C ILE A 242 39.73 18.84 -13.46
N GLY A 243 39.90 17.61 -12.95
CA GLY A 243 41.20 17.03 -12.66
C GLY A 243 42.07 16.82 -13.90
N GLU A 244 41.48 16.34 -15.01
CA GLU A 244 42.17 16.21 -16.30
C GLU A 244 42.63 17.57 -16.84
N LEU A 245 41.73 18.56 -16.86
CA LEU A 245 42.05 19.92 -17.32
C LEU A 245 43.13 20.57 -16.46
N ALA A 246 43.03 20.43 -15.13
CA ALA A 246 44.04 20.93 -14.20
C ALA A 246 45.40 20.29 -14.44
N SER A 247 45.45 19.00 -14.80
CA SER A 247 46.70 18.30 -15.12
C SER A 247 47.35 18.83 -16.41
N GLY A 248 46.55 19.04 -17.46
CA GLY A 248 47.03 19.63 -18.72
C GLY A 248 47.57 21.06 -18.54
N ILE A 249 46.77 21.94 -17.92
CA ILE A 249 47.16 23.34 -17.65
C ILE A 249 48.39 23.40 -16.76
N ALA A 250 48.48 22.55 -15.73
CA ALA A 250 49.63 22.54 -14.85
C ALA A 250 50.92 22.15 -15.58
N HIS A 251 50.86 21.18 -16.50
CA HIS A 251 52.00 20.83 -17.34
C HIS A 251 52.44 22.02 -18.21
N GLU A 252 51.49 22.69 -18.88
CA GLU A 252 51.78 23.84 -19.74
C GLU A 252 52.33 25.06 -18.98
N LEU A 253 51.86 25.32 -17.76
CA LEU A 253 52.34 26.43 -16.92
C LEU A 253 53.69 26.13 -16.26
N ASN A 254 53.95 24.88 -15.88
CA ASN A 254 55.23 24.51 -15.26
C ASN A 254 56.41 24.68 -16.21
N ASN A 255 56.24 24.49 -17.52
CA ASN A 255 57.31 24.65 -18.51
C ASN A 255 57.93 26.07 -18.54
N PRO A 256 57.15 27.15 -18.79
CA PRO A 256 57.67 28.51 -18.75
C PRO A 256 58.09 28.92 -17.34
N LEU A 257 57.36 28.52 -16.28
CA LEU A 257 57.74 28.85 -14.90
C LEU A 257 59.10 28.24 -14.52
N THR A 258 59.37 26.99 -14.89
CA THR A 258 60.67 26.35 -14.67
C THR A 258 61.78 27.11 -15.37
N SER A 259 61.51 27.58 -16.59
CA SER A 259 62.45 28.40 -17.36
C SER A 259 62.72 29.74 -16.69
N VAL A 260 61.68 30.47 -16.26
CA VAL A 260 61.80 31.76 -15.56
C VAL A 260 62.55 31.60 -14.24
N ILE A 261 62.24 30.58 -13.46
CA ILE A 261 62.92 30.28 -12.19
C ILE A 261 64.40 29.98 -12.46
N GLY A 262 64.71 29.11 -13.43
CA GLY A 262 66.09 28.72 -13.75
C GLY A 262 66.92 29.89 -14.27
N PHE A 263 66.42 30.68 -15.22
CA PHE A 263 67.16 31.83 -15.74
C PHE A 263 67.34 32.94 -14.71
N SER A 264 66.33 33.21 -13.87
CA SER A 264 66.46 34.21 -12.81
C SER A 264 67.47 33.77 -11.74
N GLU A 265 67.52 32.48 -11.36
CA GLU A 265 68.57 31.95 -10.47
C GLU A 265 69.98 32.08 -11.07
N LEU A 266 70.14 31.74 -12.35
CA LEU A 266 71.42 31.88 -13.05
C LEU A 266 71.89 33.33 -13.12
N LEU A 267 70.99 34.29 -13.38
CA LEU A 267 71.31 35.72 -13.44
C LEU A 267 71.64 36.30 -12.06
N LEU A 268 70.95 35.85 -11.01
CA LEU A 268 71.25 36.24 -9.62
C LEU A 268 72.65 35.81 -9.15
N GLY A 269 73.24 34.80 -9.79
CA GLY A 269 74.61 34.35 -9.55
C GLY A 269 75.69 35.12 -10.32
N LYS A 270 75.32 36.08 -11.18
CA LYS A 270 76.27 36.92 -11.92
C LYS A 270 76.54 38.23 -11.19
N ASP A 271 77.62 38.90 -11.60
CA ASP A 271 77.93 40.26 -11.15
C ASP A 271 77.06 41.26 -11.93
N ILE A 272 76.03 41.80 -11.28
CA ILE A 272 75.00 42.68 -11.84
C ILE A 272 74.70 43.82 -10.85
N PRO A 273 74.19 44.98 -11.33
CA PRO A 273 73.79 46.07 -10.46
C PRO A 273 72.76 45.66 -9.39
N ASP A 274 72.86 46.26 -8.20
CA ASP A 274 72.04 45.88 -7.02
C ASP A 274 70.53 46.10 -7.24
N ASP A 275 70.15 47.11 -8.01
CA ASP A 275 68.77 47.38 -8.39
C ASP A 275 68.19 46.24 -9.27
N VAL A 276 68.94 45.80 -10.28
CA VAL A 276 68.56 44.67 -11.14
C VAL A 276 68.50 43.36 -10.35
N LYS A 277 69.39 43.19 -9.37
CA LYS A 277 69.42 42.03 -8.48
C LYS A 277 68.17 41.96 -7.60
N GLU A 278 67.70 43.09 -7.10
CA GLU A 278 66.48 43.18 -6.29
C GLU A 278 65.23 42.83 -7.12
N ASP A 279 65.15 43.33 -8.36
CA ASP A 279 64.08 42.99 -9.31
C ASP A 279 64.06 41.49 -9.64
N LEU A 280 65.22 40.89 -9.92
CA LEU A 280 65.33 39.46 -10.20
C LEU A 280 64.90 38.57 -9.02
N LYS A 281 65.18 38.99 -7.77
CA LYS A 281 64.67 38.28 -6.59
C LYS A 281 63.14 38.29 -6.54
N VAL A 282 62.52 39.41 -6.89
CA VAL A 282 61.05 39.51 -6.95
C VAL A 282 60.49 38.58 -8.02
N ILE A 283 61.04 38.60 -9.24
CA ILE A 283 60.62 37.71 -10.34
C ILE A 283 60.76 36.24 -9.92
N ASN A 284 61.91 35.86 -9.35
CA ASN A 284 62.14 34.48 -8.94
C ASN A 284 61.17 34.03 -7.85
N ARG A 285 60.94 34.88 -6.83
CA ARG A 285 60.00 34.60 -5.73
C ARG A 285 58.58 34.43 -6.24
N GLU A 286 58.11 35.31 -7.13
CA GLU A 286 56.75 35.23 -7.68
C GLU A 286 56.58 34.04 -8.65
N ALA A 287 57.61 33.69 -9.42
CA ALA A 287 57.58 32.50 -10.27
C ALA A 287 57.51 31.21 -9.43
N LYS A 288 58.32 31.11 -8.35
CA LYS A 288 58.27 30.00 -7.39
C LYS A 288 56.92 29.91 -6.69
N ARG A 289 56.36 31.05 -6.28
CA ARG A 289 55.03 31.13 -5.66
C ARG A 289 53.97 30.60 -6.63
N THR A 290 53.98 31.05 -7.87
CA THR A 290 53.03 30.62 -8.91
C THR A 290 53.15 29.11 -9.18
N ALA A 291 54.37 28.58 -9.27
CA ALA A 291 54.60 27.14 -9.41
C ALA A 291 54.05 26.34 -8.20
N GLY A 292 54.15 26.89 -6.99
CA GLY A 292 53.53 26.32 -5.79
C GLY A 292 52.00 26.29 -5.84
N VAL A 293 51.37 27.36 -6.35
CA VAL A 293 49.90 27.42 -6.54
C VAL A 293 49.44 26.34 -7.53
N VAL A 294 50.13 26.23 -8.68
CA VAL A 294 49.84 25.20 -9.69
C VAL A 294 49.98 23.79 -9.12
N ARG A 295 51.00 23.54 -8.29
CA ARG A 295 51.21 22.24 -7.65
C ARG A 295 50.13 21.90 -6.61
N ASN A 296 49.65 22.87 -5.85
CA ASN A 296 48.56 22.66 -4.89
C ASN A 296 47.22 22.35 -5.59
N LEU A 297 46.95 23.02 -6.72
CA LEU A 297 45.79 22.74 -7.57
C LEU A 297 45.79 21.27 -8.06
N LEU A 298 46.95 20.77 -8.47
CA LEU A 298 47.15 19.37 -8.87
C LEU A 298 46.90 18.37 -7.73
N ILE A 299 47.35 18.69 -6.52
CA ILE A 299 47.14 17.81 -5.36
C ILE A 299 45.65 17.72 -5.02
N PHE A 300 44.94 18.85 -5.05
CA PHE A 300 43.49 18.89 -4.86
C PHE A 300 42.75 18.04 -5.91
N ALA A 301 43.15 18.17 -7.18
CA ALA A 301 42.60 17.36 -8.26
C ALA A 301 42.88 15.85 -8.14
N ARG A 302 44.00 15.45 -7.51
CA ARG A 302 44.44 14.04 -7.38
C ARG A 302 43.99 13.34 -6.09
N GLN A 303 43.53 14.05 -5.08
CA GLN A 303 43.12 13.46 -3.79
C GLN A 303 41.81 12.66 -3.86
N HIS A 304 41.16 12.56 -5.02
CA HIS A 304 40.03 11.66 -5.25
C HIS A 304 40.45 10.67 -6.33
N PRO A 305 41.08 9.54 -5.98
CA PRO A 305 41.45 8.54 -6.96
C PRO A 305 40.18 8.01 -7.61
N GLU A 306 40.21 7.89 -8.93
CA GLU A 306 39.31 7.03 -9.67
C GLU A 306 39.29 5.64 -9.00
N GLU A 307 38.16 5.24 -8.43
CA GLU A 307 37.89 3.81 -8.23
C GLU A 307 37.79 3.21 -9.63
N LYS A 308 38.91 2.70 -10.14
CA LYS A 308 38.94 1.89 -11.35
C LYS A 308 38.00 0.71 -11.15
N GLN A 309 36.83 0.76 -11.79
CA GLN A 309 35.99 -0.41 -12.01
C GLN A 309 36.78 -1.42 -12.85
N SER A 310 37.11 -2.56 -12.25
CA SER A 310 37.59 -3.76 -12.97
C SER A 310 36.42 -4.56 -13.50
#